data_AF-A0AAV1IAV6-F1
#
_entry.id   AF-A0AAV1IAV6-F1
#
_cell.length_a   1.000
_cell.length_b   1.000
_cell.length_c   1.000
_cell.angle_alpha   90.00
_cell.angle_beta   90.00
_cell.angle_gamma   90.00
#
_symmetry.space_group_name_H-M   'P 1'
#
loop_
_entity.id
_entity.type
_entity.pdbx_description
1 polymer ?
#
loop_
_entity_poly.entity_id
_entity_poly.type
_entity_poly.pdbx_seq_one_letter_code
_entity_poly.pdbx_strand_id
1 'polypeptide(L)'
;MSSASLQSSAGIVEAAGTIPKLHPRADGFVESHRFSSYANWIIPGHVMLGRYPYVEPSRCRTHEKGEEQLAEILKEGITTLICLQGEIPPQPEMRIGGVRGFVPYAATASLLASAMGGPPGNEEVNGLRNRYLDTYLPPRRKQSRAQNEPAREQITLQFLHYPITDLSIPTTEQVQSITEDIRRRLEAGEKIYMHCWGGRGRAGTLGACLLGDLYGIGAEDALLRVQKAFDTRGDAGYGYGSPETLQQINFVKKYLSRS
;
A
#
# COMPACT_ATOMS: atom_id res chain seq x y z
N MET A 1 -44.08 22.65 -10.84
CA MET A 1 -43.71 21.63 -9.84
C MET A 1 -42.92 20.57 -10.58
N SER A 2 -41.60 20.59 -10.36
CA SER A 2 -40.61 19.73 -11.00
C SER A 2 -40.59 18.37 -10.30
N SER A 3 -40.64 17.27 -11.06
CA SER A 3 -40.49 15.91 -10.52
C SER A 3 -39.46 15.15 -11.35
N ALA A 4 -38.49 14.61 -10.62
CA ALA A 4 -37.13 14.35 -11.04
C ALA A 4 -36.95 13.06 -11.86
N SER A 5 -36.03 13.13 -12.83
CA SER A 5 -35.46 11.94 -13.48
C SER A 5 -34.48 11.25 -12.55
N LEU A 6 -34.74 10.00 -12.21
CA LEU A 6 -33.77 9.10 -11.60
C LEU A 6 -32.69 8.75 -12.63
N GLN A 7 -31.51 9.37 -12.50
CA GLN A 7 -30.30 8.87 -13.15
C GLN A 7 -29.69 7.79 -12.27
N SER A 8 -29.67 6.58 -12.81
CA SER A 8 -28.92 5.44 -12.33
C SER A 8 -27.42 5.79 -12.33
N SER A 9 -26.83 5.83 -11.13
CA SER A 9 -25.37 5.91 -10.95
C SER A 9 -24.78 4.53 -11.26
N ALA A 10 -24.40 4.33 -12.52
CA ALA A 10 -23.58 3.19 -12.93
C ALA A 10 -22.23 3.29 -12.21
N GLY A 11 -22.00 2.39 -11.25
CA GLY A 11 -20.69 2.19 -10.65
C GLY A 11 -19.69 1.84 -11.75
N ILE A 12 -18.64 2.65 -11.85
CA ILE A 12 -17.50 2.36 -12.71
C ILE A 12 -16.77 1.19 -12.03
N VAL A 13 -16.97 -0.01 -12.56
CA VAL A 13 -16.08 -1.14 -12.29
C VAL A 13 -14.82 -0.86 -13.10
N GLU A 14 -13.76 -0.34 -12.46
CA GLU A 14 -12.46 -0.15 -13.11
C GLU A 14 -11.97 -1.51 -13.62
N ALA A 15 -11.68 -1.58 -14.93
CA ALA A 15 -11.20 -2.80 -15.56
C ALA A 15 -9.85 -3.21 -14.96
N ALA A 16 -9.78 -4.43 -14.45
CA ALA A 16 -8.54 -5.02 -13.96
C ALA A 16 -7.45 -4.95 -15.06
N GLY A 17 -6.28 -4.43 -14.68
CA GLY A 17 -5.03 -4.62 -15.43
C GLY A 17 -4.60 -3.52 -16.40
N THR A 18 -5.11 -2.28 -16.28
CA THR A 18 -4.52 -1.13 -16.98
C THR A 18 -4.02 -0.10 -15.99
N ILE A 19 -2.73 0.25 -16.06
CA ILE A 19 -2.16 1.33 -15.24
C ILE A 19 -2.96 2.61 -15.51
N PRO A 20 -3.49 3.29 -14.47
CA PRO A 20 -4.35 4.45 -14.65
C PRO A 20 -3.56 5.58 -15.31
N LYS A 21 -4.26 6.41 -16.08
CA LYS A 21 -3.63 7.58 -16.72
C LYS A 21 -3.09 8.53 -15.66
N LEU A 22 -1.93 9.12 -15.94
CA LEU A 22 -1.32 10.09 -15.05
C LEU A 22 -2.25 11.28 -14.84
N HIS A 23 -2.65 11.51 -13.58
CA HIS A 23 -3.51 12.64 -13.23
C HIS A 23 -2.81 13.97 -13.56
N PRO A 24 -3.52 14.97 -14.13
CA PRO A 24 -2.98 16.31 -14.31
C PRO A 24 -2.54 16.92 -12.98
N ARG A 25 -1.53 17.81 -13.02
CA ARG A 25 -1.05 18.55 -11.82
C ARG A 25 -1.96 19.72 -11.41
N ALA A 26 -3.18 19.78 -11.94
CA ALA A 26 -4.13 20.88 -11.80
C ALA A 26 -5.06 20.68 -10.59
N ASP A 27 -6.18 21.42 -10.57
CA ASP A 27 -7.18 21.38 -9.51
C ASP A 27 -7.62 19.94 -9.19
N GLY A 28 -7.62 19.59 -7.90
CA GLY A 28 -7.93 18.23 -7.42
C GLY A 28 -6.74 17.29 -7.24
N PHE A 29 -5.51 17.69 -7.60
CA PHE A 29 -4.30 16.88 -7.35
C PHE A 29 -4.14 16.56 -5.86
N VAL A 30 -4.20 17.57 -5.00
CA VAL A 30 -4.01 17.41 -3.55
C VAL A 30 -5.05 16.45 -2.96
N GLU A 31 -6.31 16.56 -3.38
CA GLU A 31 -7.39 15.73 -2.83
C GLU A 31 -7.23 14.26 -3.25
N SER A 32 -6.95 14.01 -4.52
CA SER A 32 -6.72 12.64 -5.03
C SER A 32 -5.47 11.97 -4.46
N HIS A 33 -4.49 12.75 -3.99
CA HIS A 33 -3.23 12.23 -3.47
C HIS A 33 -3.19 12.13 -1.94
N ARG A 34 -4.17 12.73 -1.26
CA ARG A 34 -4.30 12.70 0.20
C ARG A 34 -4.74 11.32 0.67
N PHE A 35 -4.18 10.88 1.78
CA PHE A 35 -4.67 9.71 2.50
C PHE A 35 -4.62 9.96 4.01
N SER A 36 -3.41 10.04 4.59
CA SER A 36 -3.25 10.21 6.03
C SER A 36 -1.99 11.03 6.36
N SER A 37 -1.72 11.24 7.66
CA SER A 37 -0.47 11.86 8.10
C SER A 37 0.76 10.95 7.95
N TYR A 38 0.60 9.67 7.64
CA TYR A 38 1.70 8.72 7.56
C TYR A 38 1.93 8.15 6.15
N ALA A 39 1.00 8.36 5.21
CA ALA A 39 1.12 7.94 3.83
C ALA A 39 0.29 8.81 2.88
N ASN A 40 0.63 8.78 1.60
CA ASN A 40 -0.05 9.48 0.52
C ASN A 40 -0.07 8.62 -0.76
N TRP A 41 -1.02 8.86 -1.65
CA TRP A 41 -1.00 8.27 -2.98
C TRP A 41 0.01 8.98 -3.86
N ILE A 42 0.72 8.23 -4.70
CA ILE A 42 1.45 8.78 -5.87
C ILE A 42 0.78 8.41 -7.19
N ILE A 43 0.01 7.32 -7.18
CA ILE A 43 -0.93 6.95 -8.22
C ILE A 43 -2.25 6.62 -7.49
N PRO A 44 -3.25 7.53 -7.51
CA PRO A 44 -4.49 7.35 -6.75
C PRO A 44 -5.13 5.98 -6.98
N GLY A 45 -5.48 5.31 -5.88
CA GLY A 45 -6.09 3.97 -5.89
C GLY A 45 -5.16 2.80 -6.22
N HIS A 46 -3.89 3.06 -6.57
CA HIS A 46 -2.97 2.02 -7.07
C HIS A 46 -1.63 1.97 -6.34
N VAL A 47 -0.97 3.10 -6.08
CA VAL A 47 0.35 3.13 -5.43
C VAL A 47 0.41 4.20 -4.34
N MET A 48 0.62 3.76 -3.10
CA MET A 48 0.89 4.61 -1.95
C MET A 48 2.38 4.61 -1.57
N LEU A 49 2.85 5.76 -1.09
CA LEU A 49 4.10 5.88 -0.36
C LEU A 49 3.82 6.17 1.12
N GLY A 50 4.51 5.49 2.02
CA GLY A 50 4.23 5.63 3.44
C GLY A 50 5.36 5.29 4.39
N ARG A 51 5.13 5.61 5.67
CA ARG A 51 5.98 5.18 6.79
C ARG A 51 5.88 3.68 6.98
N TYR A 52 6.70 3.13 7.88
CA TYR A 52 6.50 1.75 8.33
C TYR A 52 5.05 1.58 8.82
N PRO A 53 4.28 0.61 8.29
CA PRO A 53 2.81 0.58 8.45
C PRO A 53 2.34 0.03 9.80
N TYR A 54 3.27 -0.16 10.74
CA TYR A 54 3.01 -0.79 12.03
C TYR A 54 3.93 -0.20 13.11
N VAL A 55 4.18 -0.94 14.19
CA VAL A 55 5.00 -0.48 15.32
C VAL A 55 6.44 -0.21 14.88
N GLU A 56 6.90 1.01 15.15
CA GLU A 56 8.23 1.52 14.87
C GLU A 56 8.71 2.51 15.97
N PRO A 57 10.02 2.76 16.11
CA PRO A 57 10.59 3.45 17.28
C PRO A 57 10.12 4.91 17.51
N SER A 58 9.72 5.63 16.46
CA SER A 58 9.57 7.09 16.48
C SER A 58 8.14 7.57 16.75
N ARG A 59 7.17 7.18 15.93
CA ARG A 59 5.84 7.78 15.75
C ARG A 59 4.69 6.80 16.01
N CYS A 60 4.88 5.51 15.76
CA CYS A 60 3.90 4.46 16.04
C CYS A 60 4.45 3.44 17.06
N ARG A 61 4.25 3.70 18.36
CA ARG A 61 4.92 2.94 19.44
C ARG A 61 4.05 1.87 20.11
N THR A 62 2.78 1.75 19.73
CA THR A 62 1.84 0.81 20.34
C THR A 62 1.21 -0.08 19.28
N HIS A 63 0.93 -1.33 19.64
CA HIS A 63 0.28 -2.30 18.75
C HIS A 63 -1.11 -1.82 18.31
N GLU A 64 -1.90 -1.26 19.22
CA GLU A 64 -3.23 -0.69 18.93
C GLU A 64 -3.17 0.34 17.78
N LYS A 65 -2.30 1.34 17.90
CA LYS A 65 -2.12 2.37 16.86
C LYS A 65 -1.55 1.78 15.55
N GLY A 66 -0.71 0.76 15.65
CA GLY A 66 -0.17 0.05 14.50
C GLY A 66 -1.25 -0.72 13.75
N GLU A 67 -2.15 -1.38 14.48
CA GLU A 67 -3.28 -2.13 13.92
C GLU A 67 -4.28 -1.19 13.25
N GLU A 68 -4.56 -0.04 13.85
CA GLU A 68 -5.39 1.00 13.24
C GLU A 68 -4.82 1.50 11.90
N GLN A 69 -3.52 1.85 11.86
CA GLN A 69 -2.86 2.31 10.63
C GLN A 69 -2.88 1.24 9.55
N LEU A 70 -2.57 0.00 9.92
CA LEU A 70 -2.55 -1.11 8.99
C LEU A 70 -3.96 -1.42 8.45
N ALA A 71 -4.99 -1.37 9.31
CA ALA A 71 -6.37 -1.53 8.90
C ALA A 71 -6.84 -0.42 7.95
N GLU A 72 -6.45 0.84 8.19
CA GLU A 72 -6.74 1.96 7.29
C GLU A 72 -6.09 1.76 5.92
N ILE A 73 -4.82 1.35 5.86
CA ILE A 73 -4.12 1.07 4.60
C ILE A 73 -4.83 -0.06 3.83
N LEU A 74 -5.21 -1.14 4.52
CA LEU A 74 -5.83 -2.30 3.89
C LEU A 74 -7.26 -2.03 3.41
N LYS A 75 -8.01 -1.12 4.05
CA LYS A 75 -9.35 -0.70 3.61
C LYS A 75 -9.36 -0.04 2.23
N GLU A 76 -8.24 0.56 1.83
CA GLU A 76 -8.06 1.12 0.47
C GLU A 76 -7.86 0.03 -0.61
N GLY A 77 -7.84 -1.24 -0.20
CA GLY A 77 -7.68 -2.39 -1.09
C GLY A 77 -6.23 -2.73 -1.42
N ILE A 78 -5.26 -2.24 -0.64
CA ILE A 78 -3.85 -2.61 -0.80
C ILE A 78 -3.70 -4.14 -0.70
N THR A 79 -3.08 -4.73 -1.72
CA THR A 79 -2.80 -6.17 -1.78
C THR A 79 -1.31 -6.48 -1.61
N THR A 80 -0.43 -5.52 -1.89
CA THR A 80 1.02 -5.74 -1.91
C THR A 80 1.75 -4.68 -1.09
N LEU A 81 2.48 -5.13 -0.07
CA LEU A 81 3.27 -4.28 0.82
C LEU A 81 4.76 -4.47 0.50
N ILE A 82 5.42 -3.37 0.14
CA ILE A 82 6.83 -3.36 -0.27
C ILE A 82 7.66 -2.62 0.77
N CYS A 83 8.58 -3.33 1.41
CA CYS A 83 9.53 -2.77 2.35
C CYS A 83 10.86 -2.44 1.65
N LEU A 84 11.29 -1.18 1.76
CA LEU A 84 12.57 -0.70 1.19
C LEU A 84 13.72 -0.64 2.21
N GLN A 85 13.49 -1.07 3.46
CA GLN A 85 14.47 -0.91 4.53
C GLN A 85 15.51 -2.01 4.52
N GLY A 86 16.76 -1.71 4.14
CA GLY A 86 17.87 -2.67 4.20
C GLY A 86 18.36 -2.98 5.62
N GLU A 87 17.97 -2.17 6.61
CA GLU A 87 18.37 -2.30 8.01
C GLU A 87 17.54 -3.28 8.83
N ILE A 88 16.46 -3.83 8.24
CA ILE A 88 15.57 -4.84 8.83
C ILE A 88 15.43 -6.04 7.89
N PRO A 89 15.22 -7.26 8.41
CA PRO A 89 14.99 -8.43 7.59
C PRO A 89 13.61 -8.41 6.90
N PRO A 90 13.37 -9.26 5.90
CA PRO A 90 12.04 -9.52 5.35
C PRO A 90 11.03 -9.90 6.44
N GLN A 91 9.74 -9.60 6.20
CA GLN A 91 8.67 -9.85 7.17
C GLN A 91 8.60 -11.31 7.67
N PRO A 92 8.72 -12.35 6.81
CA PRO A 92 8.67 -13.75 7.26
C PRO A 92 9.87 -14.15 8.15
N GLU A 93 10.99 -13.46 8.01
CA GLU A 93 12.24 -13.76 8.74
C GLU A 93 12.39 -12.93 10.03
N MET A 94 11.52 -11.94 10.22
CA MET A 94 11.59 -11.04 11.36
C MET A 94 11.07 -11.71 12.62
N ARG A 95 11.82 -11.57 13.72
CA ARG A 95 11.42 -12.11 15.03
C ARG A 95 10.14 -11.44 15.53
N ILE A 96 9.32 -12.18 16.29
CA ILE A 96 8.05 -11.69 16.86
C ILE A 96 8.26 -10.41 17.69
N GLY A 97 9.32 -10.37 18.50
CA GLY A 97 9.67 -9.18 19.31
C GLY A 97 10.25 -8.01 18.50
N GLY A 98 10.32 -8.14 17.17
CA GLY A 98 10.87 -7.13 16.28
C GLY A 98 12.39 -7.08 16.22
N VAL A 99 12.89 -6.17 15.38
CA VAL A 99 14.31 -5.87 15.21
C VAL A 99 14.47 -4.35 15.26
N ARG A 100 15.37 -3.84 16.12
CA ARG A 100 15.66 -2.39 16.25
C ARG A 100 14.40 -1.54 16.50
N GLY A 101 13.42 -2.10 17.22
CA GLY A 101 12.14 -1.45 17.54
C GLY A 101 11.11 -1.43 16.39
N PHE A 102 11.38 -2.10 15.27
CA PHE A 102 10.39 -2.40 14.24
C PHE A 102 9.78 -3.78 14.50
N VAL A 103 8.47 -3.87 14.58
CA VAL A 103 7.74 -5.13 14.81
C VAL A 103 7.21 -5.68 13.48
N PRO A 104 7.24 -7.00 13.23
CA PRO A 104 6.65 -7.57 12.02
C PRO A 104 5.14 -7.31 11.97
N TYR A 105 4.63 -7.02 10.78
CA TYR A 105 3.23 -6.72 10.54
C TYR A 105 2.54 -7.73 9.61
N ALA A 106 3.27 -8.63 8.95
CA ALA A 106 2.68 -9.53 7.95
C ALA A 106 1.55 -10.42 8.51
N ALA A 107 1.75 -10.99 9.70
CA ALA A 107 0.72 -11.81 10.36
C ALA A 107 -0.52 -10.97 10.72
N THR A 108 -0.32 -9.80 11.33
CA THR A 108 -1.39 -8.87 11.70
C THR A 108 -2.14 -8.38 10.46
N ALA A 109 -1.43 -7.99 9.40
CA ALA A 109 -2.02 -7.57 8.13
C ALA A 109 -2.88 -8.68 7.52
N SER A 110 -2.40 -9.92 7.52
CA SER A 110 -3.12 -11.07 6.98
C SER A 110 -4.38 -11.37 7.79
N LEU A 111 -4.34 -11.23 9.12
CA LEU A 111 -5.51 -11.36 9.99
C LEU A 111 -6.54 -10.26 9.73
N LEU A 112 -6.09 -9.00 9.61
CA LEU A 112 -6.96 -7.87 9.30
C LEU A 112 -7.61 -8.03 7.92
N ALA A 113 -6.84 -8.41 6.90
CA ALA A 113 -7.36 -8.68 5.56
C ALA A 113 -8.39 -9.82 5.56
N SER A 114 -8.13 -10.90 6.31
CA SER A 114 -9.06 -12.02 6.46
C SER A 114 -10.36 -11.60 7.16
N ALA A 115 -10.29 -10.69 8.12
CA ALA A 115 -11.45 -10.17 8.83
C ALA A 115 -12.34 -9.28 7.94
N MET A 116 -11.78 -8.62 6.92
CA MET A 116 -12.55 -7.83 5.96
C MET A 116 -13.35 -8.68 4.96
N GLY A 117 -12.93 -9.93 4.71
CA GLY A 117 -13.58 -10.87 3.78
C GLY A 117 -14.89 -11.53 4.29
N GLY A 118 -15.55 -10.94 5.30
CA GLY A 118 -16.77 -11.49 5.93
C GLY A 118 -16.49 -12.68 6.87
N PRO A 119 -17.51 -13.37 7.44
CA PRO A 119 -17.34 -14.60 8.23
C PRO A 119 -17.20 -15.87 7.35
N PRO A 120 -16.55 -16.95 7.84
CA PRO A 120 -16.33 -18.17 7.07
C PRO A 120 -17.61 -18.85 6.64
N GLY A 121 -17.56 -19.45 5.45
CA GLY A 121 -18.70 -20.16 4.89
C GLY A 121 -19.10 -21.31 5.80
N ASN A 122 -20.39 -21.64 5.80
CA ASN A 122 -20.90 -22.70 6.69
C ASN A 122 -20.19 -24.04 6.47
N GLU A 123 -19.72 -24.34 5.26
CA GLU A 123 -18.96 -25.57 4.98
C GLU A 123 -17.60 -25.60 5.67
N GLU A 124 -16.81 -24.51 5.60
CA GLU A 124 -15.53 -24.38 6.31
C GLU A 124 -15.73 -24.50 7.82
N VAL A 125 -16.72 -23.77 8.37
CA VAL A 125 -17.07 -23.81 9.79
C VAL A 125 -17.51 -25.21 10.21
N ASN A 126 -18.30 -25.90 9.38
CA ASN A 126 -18.74 -27.26 9.65
C ASN A 126 -17.60 -28.28 9.55
N GLY A 127 -16.61 -28.07 8.67
CA GLY A 127 -15.42 -28.91 8.55
C GLY A 127 -14.50 -28.84 9.77
N LEU A 128 -14.50 -27.73 10.51
CA LEU A 128 -13.76 -27.58 11.78
C LEU A 128 -14.45 -28.25 12.98
N ARG A 129 -15.69 -28.72 12.82
CA ARG A 129 -16.45 -29.28 13.95
C ARG A 129 -15.84 -30.59 14.43
N ASN A 130 -15.54 -30.62 15.72
CA ASN A 130 -15.21 -31.83 16.46
C ASN A 130 -15.70 -31.67 17.91
N ARG A 131 -15.58 -32.73 18.71
CA ARG A 131 -16.03 -32.74 20.12
C ARG A 131 -15.47 -31.56 20.95
N TYR A 132 -14.27 -31.07 20.64
CA TYR A 132 -13.60 -30.01 21.38
C TYR A 132 -13.96 -28.61 20.86
N LEU A 133 -14.13 -28.46 19.54
CA LEU A 133 -14.37 -27.16 18.90
C LEU A 133 -15.86 -26.80 18.81
N ASP A 134 -16.77 -27.76 18.89
CA ASP A 134 -18.21 -27.51 18.72
C ASP A 134 -18.77 -26.46 19.70
N THR A 135 -18.20 -26.37 20.90
CA THR A 135 -18.57 -25.36 21.93
C THR A 135 -18.22 -23.93 21.52
N TYR A 136 -17.20 -23.74 20.68
CA TYR A 136 -16.69 -22.43 20.27
C TYR A 136 -17.18 -22.01 18.88
N LEU A 137 -17.83 -22.92 18.14
CA LEU A 137 -18.32 -22.66 16.80
C LEU A 137 -19.78 -22.18 16.84
N PRO A 138 -20.21 -21.32 15.89
CA PRO A 138 -21.60 -20.88 15.78
C PRO A 138 -22.56 -22.08 15.72
N PRO A 139 -23.79 -21.98 16.24
CA PRO A 139 -24.76 -23.08 16.16
C PRO A 139 -25.11 -23.40 14.69
N ARG A 140 -25.37 -24.67 14.38
CA ARG A 140 -25.79 -25.08 13.03
C ARG A 140 -27.10 -24.38 12.65
N ARG A 141 -27.05 -23.48 11.64
CA ARG A 141 -28.27 -22.93 11.05
C ARG A 141 -28.91 -23.98 10.15
N LYS A 142 -30.22 -24.23 10.31
CA LYS A 142 -30.99 -25.04 9.35
C LYS A 142 -30.88 -24.37 7.98
N GLN A 143 -30.59 -25.16 6.94
CA GLN A 143 -30.51 -24.71 5.54
C GLN A 143 -31.88 -24.19 5.06
N SER A 144 -32.32 -23.02 5.51
CA SER A 144 -33.47 -22.33 4.94
C SER A 144 -32.97 -21.45 3.81
N ARG A 145 -33.14 -21.95 2.58
CA ARG A 145 -32.81 -21.33 1.29
C ARG A 145 -31.33 -21.02 1.10
N ALA A 146 -30.71 -21.78 0.21
CA ALA A 146 -29.49 -21.41 -0.50
C ALA A 146 -29.60 -19.96 -0.98
N GLN A 147 -29.00 -19.05 -0.25
CA GLN A 147 -28.49 -17.83 -0.85
C GLN A 147 -27.09 -18.22 -1.28
N ASN A 148 -26.84 -18.10 -2.58
CA ASN A 148 -25.50 -18.05 -3.14
C ASN A 148 -24.76 -16.91 -2.44
N GLU A 149 -24.21 -17.16 -1.25
CA GLU A 149 -23.22 -16.27 -0.66
C GLU A 149 -22.04 -16.31 -1.62
N PRO A 150 -21.65 -15.17 -2.23
CA PRO A 150 -20.55 -15.16 -3.17
C PRO A 150 -19.33 -15.79 -2.49
N ALA A 151 -18.63 -16.67 -3.22
CA ALA A 151 -17.39 -17.25 -2.75
C ALA A 151 -16.51 -16.12 -2.21
N ARG A 152 -16.07 -16.24 -0.95
CA ARG A 152 -15.28 -15.22 -0.28
C ARG A 152 -14.07 -14.91 -1.16
N GLU A 153 -13.92 -13.66 -1.56
CA GLU A 153 -12.70 -13.23 -2.21
C GLU A 153 -11.63 -13.15 -1.12
N GLN A 154 -10.81 -14.20 -1.01
CA GLN A 154 -9.71 -14.25 -0.06
C GLN A 154 -8.68 -13.20 -0.48
N ILE A 155 -8.62 -12.10 0.28
CA ILE A 155 -7.60 -11.07 0.09
C ILE A 155 -6.25 -11.68 0.48
N THR A 156 -5.49 -12.09 -0.53
CA THR A 156 -4.14 -12.64 -0.34
C THR A 156 -3.15 -11.50 -0.41
N LEU A 157 -2.48 -11.22 0.71
CA LEU A 157 -1.46 -10.16 0.78
C LEU A 157 -0.10 -10.68 0.35
N GLN A 158 0.63 -9.84 -0.40
CA GLN A 158 2.03 -10.06 -0.76
C GLN A 158 2.93 -9.14 0.07
N PHE A 159 4.03 -9.70 0.59
CA PHE A 159 5.03 -8.96 1.36
C PHE A 159 6.38 -9.06 0.66
N LEU A 160 6.83 -7.95 0.06
CA LEU A 160 8.08 -7.90 -0.69
C LEU A 160 9.11 -7.08 0.06
N HIS A 161 10.38 -7.44 -0.12
CA HIS A 161 11.52 -6.74 0.47
C HIS A 161 12.55 -6.42 -0.60
N TYR A 162 12.72 -5.13 -0.88
CA TYR A 162 13.75 -4.62 -1.78
C TYR A 162 14.70 -3.74 -0.96
N PRO A 163 15.71 -4.35 -0.30
CA PRO A 163 16.53 -3.64 0.67
C PRO A 163 17.34 -2.53 0.00
N ILE A 164 17.07 -1.29 0.39
CA ILE A 164 17.90 -0.12 0.08
C ILE A 164 18.54 0.34 1.39
N THR A 165 19.87 0.29 1.46
CA THR A 165 20.63 0.68 2.65
C THR A 165 20.30 2.13 3.04
N ASP A 166 20.17 2.38 4.33
CA ASP A 166 19.77 3.70 4.83
C ASP A 166 20.73 4.81 4.38
N LEU A 167 20.19 5.98 4.00
CA LEU A 167 20.91 7.13 3.42
C LEU A 167 21.72 6.85 2.13
N SER A 168 21.65 5.65 1.57
CA SER A 168 22.26 5.32 0.28
C SER A 168 21.28 5.51 -0.88
N ILE A 169 21.82 5.64 -2.08
CA ILE A 169 21.07 5.59 -3.33
C ILE A 169 21.00 4.13 -3.80
N PRO A 170 19.84 3.66 -4.30
CA PRO A 170 19.79 2.36 -4.98
C PRO A 170 20.65 2.41 -6.25
N THR A 171 21.07 1.25 -6.77
CA THR A 171 21.71 1.23 -8.09
C THR A 171 20.67 1.41 -9.19
N THR A 172 21.09 1.83 -10.38
CA THR A 172 20.19 1.97 -11.53
C THR A 172 19.53 0.64 -11.88
N GLU A 173 20.29 -0.45 -11.83
CA GLU A 173 19.83 -1.81 -12.14
C GLU A 173 18.81 -2.29 -11.09
N GLN A 174 19.04 -1.98 -9.82
CA GLN A 174 18.08 -2.26 -8.75
C GLN A 174 16.77 -1.51 -9.00
N VAL A 175 16.82 -0.21 -9.30
CA VAL A 175 15.60 0.57 -9.56
C VAL A 175 14.86 0.02 -10.77
N GLN A 176 15.53 -0.25 -11.88
CA GLN A 176 14.90 -0.83 -13.08
C GLN A 176 14.23 -2.16 -12.77
N SER A 177 14.90 -3.04 -12.02
CA SER A 177 14.33 -4.33 -11.64
C SER A 177 13.08 -4.17 -10.76
N ILE A 178 13.09 -3.20 -9.84
CA ILE A 178 11.97 -2.98 -8.93
C ILE A 178 10.81 -2.29 -9.65
N THR A 179 11.06 -1.26 -10.47
CA THR A 179 10.00 -0.56 -11.20
C THR A 179 9.33 -1.47 -12.22
N GLU A 180 10.09 -2.37 -12.84
CA GLU A 180 9.56 -3.37 -13.77
C GLU A 180 8.76 -4.47 -13.06
N ASP A 181 9.13 -4.88 -11.84
CA ASP A 181 8.27 -5.76 -11.04
C ASP A 181 6.97 -5.07 -10.60
N ILE A 182 7.08 -3.82 -10.15
CA ILE A 182 5.91 -3.00 -9.79
C ILE A 182 4.98 -2.83 -10.99
N ARG A 183 5.50 -2.56 -12.19
CA ARG A 183 4.72 -2.47 -13.44
C ARG A 183 3.88 -3.73 -13.65
N ARG A 184 4.52 -4.90 -13.65
CA ARG A 184 3.82 -6.19 -13.85
C ARG A 184 2.73 -6.44 -12.80
N ARG A 185 2.96 -6.05 -11.55
CA ARG A 185 1.99 -6.18 -10.46
C ARG A 185 0.79 -5.27 -10.65
N LEU A 186 1.01 -4.02 -11.04
CA LEU A 186 -0.06 -3.08 -11.39
C LEU A 186 -0.88 -3.59 -12.58
N GLU A 187 -0.23 -4.16 -13.60
CA GLU A 187 -0.88 -4.82 -14.74
C GLU A 187 -1.65 -6.10 -14.33
N ALA A 188 -1.23 -6.77 -13.25
CA ALA A 188 -1.97 -7.88 -12.65
C ALA A 188 -3.14 -7.42 -11.75
N GLY A 189 -3.36 -6.11 -11.60
CA GLY A 189 -4.41 -5.53 -10.77
C GLY A 189 -4.08 -5.42 -9.29
N GLU A 190 -2.81 -5.62 -8.89
CA GLU A 190 -2.38 -5.41 -7.51
C GLU A 190 -2.35 -3.92 -7.14
N LYS A 191 -2.65 -3.63 -5.88
CA LYS A 191 -2.52 -2.28 -5.30
C LYS A 191 -1.39 -2.27 -4.28
N ILE A 192 -0.49 -1.31 -4.42
CA ILE A 192 0.83 -1.33 -3.78
C ILE A 192 0.93 -0.27 -2.69
N TYR A 193 1.39 -0.69 -1.52
CA TYR A 193 1.87 0.18 -0.47
C TYR A 193 3.38 0.03 -0.32
N MET A 194 4.12 1.05 -0.76
CA MET A 194 5.57 1.06 -0.70
C MET A 194 6.05 1.94 0.46
N HIS A 195 6.92 1.39 1.31
CA HIS A 195 7.33 2.08 2.52
C HIS A 195 8.83 1.98 2.80
N CYS A 196 9.30 2.94 3.59
CA CYS A 196 10.56 2.84 4.32
C CYS A 196 10.30 3.17 5.79
N TRP A 197 11.27 3.70 6.53
CA TRP A 197 10.99 4.15 7.90
C TRP A 197 10.08 5.38 7.91
N GLY A 198 10.54 6.47 7.30
CA GLY A 198 9.82 7.76 7.28
C GLY A 198 8.86 7.95 6.10
N GLY A 199 8.93 7.08 5.08
CA GLY A 199 8.10 7.16 3.88
C GLY A 199 8.39 8.33 2.95
N ARG A 200 9.59 8.91 3.00
CA ARG A 200 9.95 10.12 2.23
C ARG A 200 11.23 9.99 1.41
N GLY A 201 12.30 9.41 1.97
CA GLY A 201 13.61 9.34 1.32
C GLY A 201 13.66 8.23 0.26
N ARG A 202 13.87 6.98 0.71
CA ARG A 202 13.90 5.80 -0.16
C ARG A 202 12.61 5.60 -0.96
N ALA A 203 11.46 5.70 -0.28
CA ALA A 203 10.15 5.59 -0.90
C ALA A 203 9.90 6.69 -1.95
N GLY A 204 10.25 7.95 -1.65
CA GLY A 204 10.12 9.05 -2.60
C GLY A 204 11.06 8.94 -3.80
N THR A 205 12.30 8.48 -3.57
CA THR A 205 13.28 8.24 -4.63
C THR A 205 12.77 7.23 -5.64
N LEU A 206 12.35 6.05 -5.15
CA LEU A 206 11.83 4.99 -5.99
C LEU A 206 10.48 5.36 -6.61
N GLY A 207 9.62 6.06 -5.87
CA GLY A 207 8.34 6.58 -6.39
C GLY A 207 8.52 7.55 -7.55
N ALA A 208 9.52 8.44 -7.51
CA ALA A 208 9.80 9.36 -8.60
C ALA A 208 10.33 8.61 -9.84
N CYS A 209 11.26 7.67 -9.67
CA CYS A 209 11.73 6.81 -10.74
C CYS A 209 10.58 6.01 -11.37
N LEU A 210 9.70 5.44 -10.54
CA LEU A 210 8.52 4.69 -10.98
C LEU A 210 7.59 5.54 -11.84
N LEU A 211 7.27 6.77 -11.43
CA LEU A 211 6.42 7.66 -12.23
C LEU A 211 7.06 7.98 -13.59
N GLY A 212 8.37 8.19 -13.63
CA GLY A 212 9.10 8.40 -14.88
C GLY A 212 9.03 7.17 -15.80
N ASP A 213 9.28 5.97 -15.27
CA ASP A 213 9.27 4.72 -16.05
C ASP A 213 7.86 4.35 -16.56
N LEU A 214 6.83 4.58 -15.76
CA LEU A 214 5.45 4.23 -16.13
C LEU A 214 4.85 5.21 -17.14
N TYR A 215 5.18 6.50 -17.04
CA TYR A 215 4.48 7.55 -17.79
C TYR A 215 5.36 8.32 -18.77
N GLY A 216 6.66 8.01 -18.86
CA GLY A 216 7.61 8.70 -19.74
C GLY A 216 7.79 10.18 -19.39
N ILE A 217 7.63 10.55 -18.12
CA ILE A 217 7.78 11.94 -17.65
C ILE A 217 9.22 12.22 -17.21
N GLY A 218 9.66 13.47 -17.42
CA GLY A 218 11.00 13.90 -17.00
C GLY A 218 11.15 14.00 -15.48
N ALA A 219 12.41 13.99 -15.02
CA ALA A 219 12.75 13.98 -13.60
C ALA A 219 12.13 15.12 -12.78
N GLU A 220 12.10 16.34 -13.31
CA GLU A 220 11.54 17.49 -12.59
C GLU A 220 10.03 17.32 -12.35
N ASP A 221 9.29 16.75 -13.32
CA ASP A 221 7.86 16.51 -13.17
C ASP A 221 7.60 15.38 -12.16
N ALA A 222 8.37 14.29 -12.24
CA ALA A 222 8.28 13.18 -11.30
C ALA A 222 8.59 13.61 -9.85
N LEU A 223 9.69 14.33 -9.64
CA LEU A 223 10.09 14.84 -8.33
C LEU A 223 9.03 15.79 -7.76
N LEU A 224 8.50 16.71 -8.58
CA LEU A 224 7.49 17.65 -8.13
C LEU A 224 6.16 16.95 -7.78
N ARG A 225 5.78 15.90 -8.50
CA ARG A 225 4.59 15.09 -8.19
C ARG A 225 4.73 14.38 -6.86
N VAL A 226 5.87 13.72 -6.63
CA VAL A 226 6.16 13.04 -5.36
C VAL A 226 6.18 14.05 -4.21
N GLN A 227 6.83 15.19 -4.37
CA GLN A 227 6.86 16.24 -3.36
C GLN A 227 5.45 16.76 -3.04
N LYS A 228 4.67 17.15 -4.05
CA LYS A 228 3.29 17.63 -3.85
C LYS A 228 2.41 16.59 -3.15
N ALA A 229 2.57 15.31 -3.50
CA ALA A 229 1.83 14.23 -2.89
C ALA A 229 2.26 14.04 -1.41
N PHE A 230 3.56 14.12 -1.12
CA PHE A 230 4.09 14.07 0.24
C PHE A 230 3.59 15.24 1.10
N ASP A 231 3.53 16.45 0.55
CA ASP A 231 3.04 17.64 1.25
C ASP A 231 1.59 17.50 1.74
N THR A 232 0.78 16.65 1.08
CA THR A 232 -0.62 16.39 1.50
C THR A 232 -0.73 15.79 2.90
N ARG A 233 0.32 15.12 3.39
CA ARG A 233 0.34 14.45 4.68
C ARG A 233 0.33 15.42 5.86
N GLY A 234 0.85 16.63 5.67
CA GLY A 234 0.95 17.65 6.73
C GLY A 234 1.79 17.24 7.96
N ASP A 235 2.55 16.14 7.87
CA ASP A 235 3.35 15.58 8.96
C ASP A 235 4.83 15.99 8.90
N ALA A 236 5.22 16.67 7.82
CA ALA A 236 6.51 17.28 7.64
C ALA A 236 6.52 18.68 8.24
N GLY A 237 7.39 18.93 9.22
CA GLY A 237 7.78 20.30 9.56
C GLY A 237 8.41 21.00 8.35
N TYR A 238 8.48 22.33 8.37
CA TYR A 238 9.18 23.11 7.34
C TYR A 238 10.61 22.56 7.10
N GLY A 239 10.93 22.19 5.85
CA GLY A 239 12.28 21.76 5.44
C GLY A 239 12.46 20.27 5.12
N TYR A 240 11.42 19.44 5.16
CA TYR A 240 11.52 18.03 4.76
C TYR A 240 10.99 17.78 3.35
N GLY A 241 11.87 17.30 2.47
CA GLY A 241 11.54 16.93 1.09
C GLY A 241 11.28 15.43 0.90
N SER A 242 10.65 15.10 -0.22
CA SER A 242 10.57 13.76 -0.78
C SER A 242 10.96 13.80 -2.26
N PRO A 243 12.14 13.28 -2.65
CA PRO A 243 13.15 12.61 -1.82
C PRO A 243 13.81 13.51 -0.77
N GLU A 244 14.47 12.89 0.21
CA GLU A 244 14.96 13.57 1.41
C GLU A 244 16.31 14.26 1.22
N THR A 245 17.20 13.69 0.41
CA THR A 245 18.57 14.20 0.24
C THR A 245 18.84 14.68 -1.19
N LEU A 246 19.77 15.62 -1.33
CA LEU A 246 20.25 16.06 -2.66
C LEU A 246 20.84 14.89 -3.47
N GLN A 247 21.46 13.90 -2.81
CA GLN A 247 21.97 12.71 -3.48
C GLN A 247 20.85 11.88 -4.10
N GLN A 248 19.72 11.71 -3.40
CA GLN A 248 18.54 11.02 -3.92
C GLN A 248 17.91 11.79 -5.09
N ILE A 249 17.78 13.11 -4.96
CA ILE A 249 17.26 13.97 -6.03
C ILE A 249 18.14 13.87 -7.29
N ASN A 250 19.46 13.99 -7.12
CA ASN A 250 20.41 13.87 -8.24
C ASN A 250 20.41 12.49 -8.86
N PHE A 251 20.20 11.44 -8.06
CA PHE A 251 20.03 10.09 -8.56
C PHE A 251 18.80 10.00 -9.48
N VAL A 252 17.63 10.51 -9.07
CA VAL A 252 16.41 10.52 -9.91
C VAL A 252 16.66 11.27 -11.22
N LYS A 253 17.32 12.43 -11.15
CA LYS A 253 17.67 13.22 -12.35
C LYS A 253 18.55 12.43 -13.31
N LYS A 254 19.60 11.78 -12.79
CA LYS A 254 20.51 10.95 -13.59
C LYS A 254 19.83 9.70 -14.14
N TYR A 255 18.90 9.11 -13.39
CA TYR A 255 18.16 7.92 -13.80
C TYR A 255 17.26 8.23 -15.00
N LEU A 256 16.43 9.27 -14.89
CA LEU A 256 15.44 9.64 -15.92
C LEU A 256 16.03 10.44 -17.08
N SER A 257 17.27 10.92 -17.00
CA SER A 257 17.95 11.52 -18.15
C SER A 257 18.47 10.50 -19.17
N ARG A 258 18.40 9.20 -18.85
CA ARG A 258 18.91 8.10 -19.68
C ARG A 258 17.79 7.37 -20.43
N SER A 259 16.54 7.69 -20.13
CA SER A 259 15.33 7.09 -20.70
C SER A 259 14.79 7.91 -21.86
#